data_AF-A0A2N1W3R9-F1
#
_entry.id   AF-A0A2N1W3R9-F1
#
_cell.length_a   1.000
_cell.length_b   1.000
_cell.length_c   1.000
_cell.angle_alpha   90.00
_cell.angle_beta   90.00
_cell.angle_gamma   90.00
#
_symmetry.space_group_name_H-M   'P 1'
#
loop_
_entity.id
_entity.type
_entity.pdbx_description
1 polymer ?
#
loop_
_entity_poly.entity_id
_entity_poly.type
_entity_poly.pdbx_seq_one_letter_code
_entity_poly.pdbx_strand_id
1 'polypeptide(L)'
;MEHSDVRKKLNDYSKGFITNKTEETEIEAHIKKCELCMRELAMWQDVNDRQHGLEGGRVSSRLAEKAQQISGEMEKDVNMAPGAKRMGYVANTLKSPVAMIVWTVTCVIFGLAILLIFVKEKVSPWFHFFMIAGGIAMIFVAVKTSVFNKKKK
;
A
#
# COMPACT_ATOMS: atom_id res chain seq x y z
N MET A 1 27.71 -4.21 -17.93
CA MET A 1 26.97 -2.96 -18.17
C MET A 1 27.39 -1.92 -17.13
N GLU A 2 27.46 -0.64 -17.48
CA GLU A 2 27.82 0.41 -16.52
C GLU A 2 26.64 0.78 -15.61
N HIS A 3 26.96 1.31 -14.42
CA HIS A 3 25.98 1.72 -13.42
C HIS A 3 24.97 2.74 -13.97
N SER A 4 25.43 3.72 -14.77
CA SER A 4 24.59 4.72 -15.47
C SER A 4 23.51 4.06 -16.33
N ASP A 5 23.90 3.04 -17.09
CA ASP A 5 23.04 2.43 -18.10
C ASP A 5 21.99 1.54 -17.46
N VAL A 6 22.37 0.85 -16.39
CA VAL A 6 21.43 0.08 -15.56
C VAL A 6 20.38 1.00 -14.97
N ARG A 7 20.77 2.13 -14.36
CA ARG A 7 19.82 3.08 -13.72
C ARG A 7 18.76 3.60 -14.69
N LYS A 8 19.14 3.94 -15.93
CA LYS A 8 18.20 4.39 -16.97
C LYS A 8 17.15 3.33 -17.32
N LYS A 9 17.54 2.05 -17.25
CA LYS A 9 16.71 0.90 -17.65
C LYS A 9 15.94 0.27 -16.48
N LEU A 10 16.20 0.67 -15.23
CA LEU A 10 15.52 0.12 -14.05
C LEU A 10 13.99 0.33 -14.09
N ASN A 11 13.53 1.49 -14.57
CA ASN A 11 12.10 1.77 -14.71
C ASN A 11 11.45 0.80 -15.71
N ASP A 12 12.03 0.64 -16.90
CA ASP A 12 11.52 -0.27 -17.93
C ASP A 12 11.60 -1.74 -17.49
N TYR A 13 12.67 -2.11 -16.80
CA TYR A 13 12.81 -3.43 -16.18
C TYR A 13 11.71 -3.69 -15.14
N SER A 14 11.43 -2.72 -14.25
CA SER A 14 10.40 -2.83 -13.22
C SER A 14 8.97 -2.96 -13.79
N LYS A 15 8.74 -2.45 -15.00
CA LYS A 15 7.46 -2.57 -15.74
C LYS A 15 7.39 -3.82 -16.62
N GLY A 16 8.52 -4.51 -16.77
CA GLY A 16 8.65 -5.69 -17.61
C GLY A 16 8.63 -5.38 -19.11
N PHE A 17 9.13 -4.21 -19.51
CA PHE A 17 9.24 -3.76 -20.90
C PHE A 17 10.56 -4.17 -21.58
N ILE A 18 11.52 -4.73 -20.82
CA ILE A 18 12.74 -5.30 -21.37
C ILE A 18 12.39 -6.59 -22.12
N THR A 19 12.53 -6.59 -23.45
CA THR A 19 12.23 -7.74 -24.31
C THR A 19 13.46 -8.58 -24.63
N ASN A 20 14.66 -8.01 -24.50
CA ASN A 20 15.93 -8.68 -24.78
C ASN A 20 16.43 -9.46 -23.54
N LYS A 21 16.49 -10.79 -23.64
CA LYS A 21 16.93 -11.68 -22.56
C LYS A 21 18.39 -11.43 -22.12
N THR A 22 19.27 -11.08 -23.05
CA THR A 22 20.70 -10.84 -22.72
C THR A 22 20.82 -9.59 -21.86
N GLU A 23 20.09 -8.55 -22.23
CA GLU A 23 20.01 -7.29 -21.47
C GLU A 23 19.37 -7.51 -20.10
N GLU A 24 18.30 -8.30 -20.01
CA GLU A 24 17.68 -8.72 -18.74
C GLU A 24 18.72 -9.35 -17.80
N THR A 25 19.50 -10.33 -18.30
CA THR A 25 20.52 -11.01 -17.49
C THR A 25 21.66 -10.10 -17.03
N GLU A 26 22.07 -9.14 -17.87
CA GLU A 26 23.11 -8.17 -17.49
C GLU A 26 22.62 -7.18 -16.43
N ILE A 27 21.37 -6.73 -16.53
CA ILE A 27 20.71 -5.91 -15.51
C ILE A 27 20.66 -6.68 -14.19
N GLU A 28 20.18 -7.92 -14.20
CA GLU A 28 20.08 -8.78 -13.01
C GLU A 28 21.46 -9.02 -12.35
N ALA A 29 22.50 -9.29 -13.15
CA ALA A 29 23.84 -9.51 -12.65
C ALA A 29 24.44 -8.26 -11.98
N HIS A 30 24.13 -7.06 -12.48
CA HIS A 30 24.55 -5.81 -11.88
C HIS A 30 23.79 -5.50 -10.60
N ILE A 31 22.46 -5.65 -10.60
CA ILE A 31 21.60 -5.36 -9.45
C ILE A 31 21.97 -6.24 -8.26
N LYS A 32 22.29 -7.53 -8.50
CA LYS A 32 22.76 -8.44 -7.44
C LYS A 32 24.05 -7.99 -6.75
N LYS A 33 24.86 -7.16 -7.40
CA LYS A 33 26.14 -6.68 -6.86
C LYS A 33 26.08 -5.23 -6.36
N CYS A 34 25.09 -4.44 -6.79
CA CYS A 34 25.01 -3.02 -6.53
C CYS A 34 23.78 -2.69 -5.65
N GLU A 35 24.03 -2.42 -4.37
CA GLU A 35 22.97 -2.08 -3.41
C GLU A 35 22.15 -0.84 -3.82
N LEU A 36 22.81 0.16 -4.43
CA LEU A 36 22.13 1.39 -4.88
C LEU A 36 21.10 1.10 -5.99
N CYS A 37 21.50 0.34 -7.02
CA CYS A 37 20.58 -0.07 -8.09
C CYS A 37 19.45 -0.96 -7.56
N MET A 38 19.74 -1.79 -6.58
CA MET A 38 18.73 -2.65 -5.96
C MET A 38 17.69 -1.86 -5.18
N ARG A 39 18.10 -0.86 -4.38
CA ARG A 39 17.17 0.04 -3.68
C ARG A 39 16.35 0.88 -4.65
N GLU A 40 16.96 1.34 -5.73
CA GLU A 40 16.27 2.09 -6.78
C GLU A 40 15.25 1.21 -7.52
N LEU A 41 15.55 -0.06 -7.78
CA LEU A 41 14.59 -1.02 -8.32
C LEU A 41 13.38 -1.19 -7.40
N ALA A 42 13.61 -1.36 -6.09
CA ALA A 42 12.52 -1.50 -5.11
C ALA A 42 11.63 -0.24 -5.05
N MET A 43 12.23 0.95 -5.19
CA MET A 43 11.49 2.21 -5.29
C MET A 43 10.60 2.24 -6.53
N TRP A 44 11.12 1.84 -7.70
CA TRP A 44 10.34 1.76 -8.93
C TRP A 44 9.19 0.74 -8.84
N GLN A 45 9.37 -0.37 -8.14
CA GLN A 45 8.30 -1.34 -7.84
C GLN A 45 7.19 -0.71 -7.00
N ASP A 46 7.51 -0.01 -5.90
CA ASP A 46 6.51 0.66 -5.06
C ASP A 46 5.76 1.76 -5.84
N VAL A 47 6.46 2.51 -6.70
CA VAL A 47 5.83 3.49 -7.60
C VAL A 47 4.87 2.81 -8.57
N ASN A 48 5.28 1.71 -9.20
CA ASN A 48 4.44 0.97 -10.14
C ASN A 48 3.24 0.32 -9.45
N ASP A 49 3.41 -0.27 -8.27
CA ASP A 49 2.32 -0.87 -7.50
C ASP A 49 1.26 0.19 -7.10
N ARG A 50 1.71 1.39 -6.75
CA ARG A 50 0.82 2.52 -6.47
C ARG A 50 0.14 3.05 -7.74
N GLN A 51 0.86 3.09 -8.85
CA GLN A 51 0.31 3.51 -10.16
C GLN A 51 -0.67 2.48 -10.73
N HIS A 52 -0.46 1.19 -10.54
CA HIS A 52 -1.42 0.14 -10.92
C HIS A 52 -2.77 0.26 -10.23
N GLY A 53 -2.81 0.81 -9.02
CA GLY A 53 -4.06 1.13 -8.34
C GLY A 53 -4.86 2.25 -9.01
N LEU A 54 -4.22 3.04 -9.89
CA LEU A 54 -4.78 4.22 -10.55
C LEU A 54 -4.98 4.02 -12.06
N GLU A 55 -4.07 3.29 -12.71
CA GLU A 55 -4.09 3.01 -14.15
C GLU A 55 -3.99 1.49 -14.35
N GLY A 56 -4.98 0.91 -15.04
CA GLY A 56 -5.03 -0.52 -15.40
C GLY A 56 -3.99 -0.93 -16.46
N GLY A 57 -2.74 -0.49 -16.30
CA GLY A 57 -1.63 -0.77 -17.21
C GLY A 57 -1.27 -2.26 -17.23
N ARG A 58 -0.78 -2.74 -18.38
CA ARG A 58 -0.25 -4.10 -18.55
C ARG A 58 1.21 -4.14 -18.11
N VAL A 59 1.46 -4.62 -16.90
CA VAL A 59 2.79 -5.07 -16.49
C VAL A 59 2.91 -6.56 -16.78
N SER A 60 4.05 -6.97 -17.34
CA SER A 60 4.28 -8.40 -17.55
C SER A 60 4.49 -9.06 -16.18
N SER A 61 3.55 -9.94 -15.81
CA SER A 61 3.50 -10.59 -14.50
C SER A 61 4.82 -11.27 -14.13
N ARG A 62 5.52 -11.84 -15.12
CA ARG A 62 6.77 -12.57 -14.95
C ARG A 62 7.94 -11.70 -14.45
N LEU A 63 8.12 -10.50 -15.03
CA LEU A 63 9.23 -9.62 -14.66
C LEU A 63 8.94 -8.91 -13.34
N ALA A 64 7.68 -8.53 -13.11
CA ALA A 64 7.25 -8.00 -11.82
C ALA A 64 7.42 -9.02 -10.68
N GLU A 65 7.02 -10.28 -10.89
CA GLU A 65 7.15 -11.34 -9.89
C GLU A 65 8.62 -11.64 -9.56
N LYS A 66 9.49 -11.70 -10.57
CA LYS A 66 10.94 -11.83 -10.36
C LYS A 66 11.52 -10.63 -9.59
N ALA A 67 11.11 -9.43 -9.95
CA ALA A 67 11.63 -8.23 -9.31
C ALA A 67 11.16 -8.14 -7.85
N GLN A 68 9.92 -8.57 -7.54
CA GLN A 68 9.41 -8.75 -6.18
C GLN A 68 10.12 -9.87 -5.42
N GLN A 69 10.52 -10.96 -6.08
CA GLN A 69 11.33 -12.01 -5.44
C GLN A 69 12.72 -11.48 -5.03
N ILE A 70 13.37 -10.72 -5.91
CA ILE A 70 14.69 -10.11 -5.65
C ILE A 70 14.60 -9.12 -4.47
N SER A 71 13.54 -8.32 -4.38
CA SER A 71 13.34 -7.41 -3.25
C SER A 71 12.88 -8.12 -1.97
N GLY A 72 12.05 -9.16 -2.08
CA GLY A 72 11.56 -9.96 -0.96
C GLY A 72 12.63 -10.84 -0.29
N GLU A 73 13.64 -11.30 -1.03
CA GLU A 73 14.82 -11.96 -0.47
C GLU A 73 15.61 -11.04 0.48
N MET A 74 15.52 -9.71 0.28
CA MET A 74 16.09 -8.69 1.18
C MET A 74 15.15 -8.21 2.29
N GLU A 75 13.83 -8.38 2.20
CA GLU A 75 12.94 -8.06 3.34
C GLU A 75 13.19 -9.02 4.52
N LYS A 76 13.77 -10.20 4.21
CA LYS A 76 14.35 -11.15 5.17
C LYS A 76 15.72 -10.72 5.71
N ASP A 77 16.30 -9.64 5.21
CA ASP A 77 17.58 -9.16 5.69
C ASP A 77 17.45 -8.74 7.17
N VAL A 78 18.32 -9.33 7.99
CA VAL A 78 18.26 -9.31 9.46
C VAL A 78 18.50 -7.89 10.00
N ASN A 79 19.02 -6.99 9.16
CA ASN A 79 19.43 -5.62 9.51
C ASN A 79 18.39 -4.52 9.27
N MET A 80 17.18 -4.81 8.81
CA MET A 80 16.11 -3.79 8.81
C MET A 80 15.74 -3.42 10.24
N ALA A 81 15.79 -2.13 10.57
CA ALA A 81 15.47 -1.61 11.90
C ALA A 81 14.06 -2.11 12.33
N PRO A 82 13.88 -2.57 13.59
CA PRO A 82 12.62 -3.16 14.05
C PRO A 82 11.40 -2.26 13.83
N GLY A 83 11.60 -0.94 13.90
CA GLY A 83 10.56 0.05 13.64
C GLY A 83 10.06 0.05 12.19
N ALA A 84 10.94 -0.12 11.21
CA ALA A 84 10.56 -0.15 9.80
C ALA A 84 9.70 -1.38 9.47
N LYS A 85 10.05 -2.55 10.03
CA LYS A 85 9.25 -3.78 9.90
C LYS A 85 7.86 -3.61 10.50
N ARG A 86 7.75 -2.95 11.66
CA ARG A 86 6.46 -2.65 12.31
C ARG A 86 5.63 -1.65 11.52
N MET A 87 6.23 -0.60 10.96
CA MET A 87 5.52 0.37 10.12
C MET A 87 4.99 -0.26 8.83
N GLY A 88 5.76 -1.16 8.20
CA GLY A 88 5.29 -1.93 7.03
C GLY A 88 4.05 -2.78 7.35
N TYR A 89 4.04 -3.46 8.50
CA TYR A 89 2.87 -4.23 8.96
C TYR A 89 1.65 -3.33 9.21
N VAL A 90 1.82 -2.19 9.86
CA VAL A 90 0.73 -1.23 10.11
C VAL A 90 0.20 -0.65 8.79
N ALA A 91 1.09 -0.29 7.86
CA ALA A 91 0.72 0.20 6.54
C ALA A 91 -0.04 -0.85 5.73
N ASN A 92 0.38 -2.11 5.75
CA ASN A 92 -0.33 -3.20 5.08
C ASN A 92 -1.66 -3.53 5.77
N THR A 93 -1.76 -3.34 7.08
CA THR A 93 -3.02 -3.48 7.82
C THR A 93 -4.00 -2.38 7.40
N LEU A 94 -3.56 -1.13 7.28
CA LEU A 94 -4.39 0.01 6.82
C LEU A 94 -4.88 -0.12 5.37
N LYS A 95 -4.17 -0.88 4.52
CA LYS A 95 -4.58 -1.18 3.14
C LYS A 95 -5.70 -2.22 3.05
N SER A 96 -5.95 -3.00 4.12
CA SER A 96 -6.99 -4.02 4.10
C SER A 96 -8.38 -3.38 4.21
N PRO A 97 -9.31 -3.66 3.28
CA PRO A 97 -10.67 -3.12 3.34
C PRO A 97 -11.42 -3.49 4.63
N VAL A 98 -11.10 -4.66 5.20
CA VAL A 98 -11.69 -5.13 6.45
C VAL A 98 -11.15 -4.34 7.64
N ALA A 99 -9.83 -4.12 7.69
CA ALA A 99 -9.20 -3.35 8.74
C ALA A 99 -9.63 -1.88 8.72
N MET A 100 -9.82 -1.30 7.53
CA MET A 100 -10.36 0.06 7.38
C MET A 100 -11.78 0.18 7.96
N ILE A 101 -12.65 -0.81 7.75
CA ILE A 101 -13.99 -0.83 8.34
C ILE A 101 -13.90 -0.92 9.87
N VAL A 102 -13.12 -1.86 10.39
CA VAL A 102 -12.92 -2.02 11.84
C VAL A 102 -12.44 -0.71 12.46
N TRP A 103 -11.47 -0.05 11.82
CA TRP A 103 -10.90 1.19 12.35
C TRP A 103 -11.85 2.38 12.26
N THR A 104 -12.65 2.45 11.20
CA THR A 104 -13.73 3.44 11.09
C THR A 104 -14.76 3.25 12.21
N VAL A 105 -15.17 2.00 12.47
CA VAL A 105 -16.11 1.67 13.55
C VAL A 105 -15.51 2.03 14.91
N THR A 106 -14.24 1.70 15.17
CA THR A 106 -13.57 2.06 16.43
C THR A 106 -13.50 3.58 16.62
N CYS A 107 -13.12 4.33 15.59
CA CYS A 107 -13.09 5.80 15.65
C CYS A 107 -14.47 6.42 15.91
N VAL A 108 -15.53 5.88 15.29
CA VAL A 108 -16.91 6.35 15.51
C VAL A 108 -17.36 6.09 16.94
N ILE A 109 -17.12 4.89 17.49
CA ILE A 109 -17.44 4.55 18.88
C ILE A 109 -16.67 5.44 19.85
N PHE A 110 -15.37 5.63 19.62
CA PHE A 110 -14.52 6.43 20.48
C PHE A 110 -14.90 7.92 20.42
N GLY A 111 -15.22 8.44 19.23
CA GLY A 111 -15.71 9.80 19.03
C GLY A 111 -17.05 10.05 19.73
N LEU A 112 -17.98 9.10 19.65
CA LEU A 112 -19.24 9.13 20.40
C LEU A 112 -19.02 9.11 21.91
N ALA A 113 -18.12 8.26 22.42
CA ALA A 113 -17.80 8.18 23.83
C ALA A 113 -17.19 9.49 24.36
N ILE A 114 -16.25 10.08 23.63
CA ILE A 114 -15.66 11.38 23.99
C ILE A 114 -16.72 12.48 23.97
N LEU A 115 -17.59 12.52 22.96
CA LEU A 115 -18.68 13.50 22.90
C LEU A 115 -19.64 13.37 24.08
N LEU A 116 -20.04 12.14 24.45
CA LEU A 116 -20.90 11.91 25.62
C LEU A 116 -20.25 12.36 26.93
N ILE A 117 -18.92 12.25 27.06
CA ILE A 117 -18.18 12.73 28.24
C ILE A 117 -18.12 14.27 28.27
N PHE A 118 -17.94 14.92 27.11
CA PHE A 118 -17.81 16.38 27.02
C PHE A 118 -19.15 17.13 27.04
N VAL A 119 -20.24 16.45 26.72
CA VAL A 119 -21.56 17.05 26.64
C VAL A 119 -22.20 17.02 28.03
N LYS A 120 -22.01 18.12 28.78
CA LYS A 120 -22.66 18.35 30.08
C LYS A 120 -24.16 18.63 29.92
N GLU A 121 -24.98 17.68 30.38
CA GLU A 121 -26.39 17.73 30.83
C GLU A 121 -27.49 18.51 30.07
N LYS A 122 -27.21 19.38 29.08
CA LYS A 122 -28.25 20.20 28.40
C LYS A 122 -28.31 20.01 26.89
N VAL A 123 -28.18 18.78 26.43
CA VAL A 123 -28.37 18.43 25.01
C VAL A 123 -29.73 17.78 24.81
N SER A 124 -30.42 18.28 23.78
CA SER A 124 -31.66 17.72 23.28
C SER A 124 -31.49 16.22 22.96
N PRO A 125 -32.48 15.37 23.29
CA PRO A 125 -32.51 13.97 22.84
C PRO A 125 -32.36 13.81 21.33
N TRP A 126 -32.82 14.80 20.55
CA TRP A 126 -32.68 14.82 19.09
C TRP A 126 -31.22 14.92 18.64
N PHE A 127 -30.37 15.63 19.39
CA PHE A 127 -28.94 15.72 19.09
C PHE A 127 -28.29 14.32 19.13
N HIS A 128 -28.64 13.50 20.11
CA HIS A 128 -28.15 12.12 20.23
C HIS A 128 -28.66 11.25 19.08
N PHE A 129 -29.93 11.42 18.69
CA PHE A 129 -30.51 10.70 17.55
C PHE A 129 -29.78 11.01 16.24
N PHE A 130 -29.55 12.30 15.94
CA PHE A 130 -28.82 12.71 14.73
C PHE A 130 -27.36 12.26 14.74
N MET A 131 -26.70 12.25 15.90
CA MET A 131 -25.34 11.73 16.07
C MET A 131 -25.24 10.23 15.78
N ILE A 132 -26.17 9.43 16.33
CA ILE A 132 -26.20 7.98 16.09
C ILE A 132 -26.53 7.70 14.63
N ALA A 133 -27.54 8.38 14.07
CA ALA A 133 -27.90 8.23 12.66
C ALA A 133 -26.75 8.63 11.72
N GLY A 134 -26.02 9.70 12.03
CA GLY A 134 -24.83 10.13 11.29
C GLY A 134 -23.68 9.12 11.36
N GLY A 135 -23.43 8.54 12.54
CA GLY A 135 -22.45 7.46 12.70
C GLY A 135 -22.80 6.22 11.88
N ILE A 136 -24.07 5.80 11.87
CA ILE A 136 -24.56 4.67 11.06
C ILE A 136 -24.43 4.99 9.56
N ALA A 137 -24.77 6.21 9.13
CA ALA A 137 -24.63 6.64 7.74
C ALA A 137 -23.17 6.61 7.26
N MET A 138 -22.23 7.06 8.10
CA MET A 138 -20.78 6.99 7.83
C MET A 138 -20.30 5.54 7.66
N ILE A 139 -20.75 4.63 8.53
CA ILE A 139 -20.43 3.19 8.42
C ILE A 139 -21.01 2.63 7.11
N PHE A 140 -22.25 2.97 6.76
CA PHE A 140 -22.87 2.52 5.52
C PHE A 140 -22.09 3.01 4.28
N VAL A 141 -21.66 4.28 4.26
CA VAL A 141 -20.83 4.83 3.19
C VAL A 141 -19.46 4.14 3.12
N ALA A 142 -18.81 3.89 4.26
CA ALA A 142 -17.53 3.17 4.31
C ALA A 142 -17.66 1.73 3.78
N VAL A 143 -18.69 1.00 4.20
CA VAL A 143 -19.00 -0.35 3.71
C VAL A 143 -19.32 -0.32 2.21
N LYS A 144 -20.18 0.59 1.76
CA LYS A 144 -20.54 0.71 0.34
C LYS A 144 -19.32 1.02 -0.52
N THR A 145 -18.47 1.96 -0.10
CA THR A 145 -17.24 2.31 -0.81
C THR A 145 -16.26 1.14 -0.88
N SER A 146 -16.11 0.41 0.22
CA SER A 146 -15.28 -0.80 0.31
C SER A 146 -15.79 -1.94 -0.59
N VAL A 147 -17.11 -2.19 -0.60
CA VAL A 147 -17.76 -3.21 -1.44
C VAL A 147 -17.72 -2.83 -2.92
N PHE A 148 -17.93 -1.56 -3.27
CA PHE A 148 -17.85 -1.09 -4.66
C PHE A 148 -16.43 -1.21 -5.23
N ASN A 149 -15.39 -0.93 -4.43
CA ASN A 149 -14.01 -1.15 -4.84
C ASN A 149 -13.66 -2.64 -5.01
N LYS A 150 -14.30 -3.53 -4.25
CA LYS A 150 -14.10 -4.98 -4.38
C LYS A 150 -14.72 -5.57 -5.66
N LYS A 151 -15.77 -4.93 -6.22
CA LYS A 151 -16.40 -5.34 -7.48
C LYS A 151 -15.70 -4.83 -8.76
N LYS A 152 -14.74 -3.91 -8.63
CA LYS A 152 -13.97 -3.35 -9.75
C LYS A 152 -12.57 -3.96 -9.91
N LYS A 153 -12.14 -4.81 -8.97
CA LYS A 153 -10.99 -5.71 -9.15
C LYS A 153 -11.44 -6.97 -9.86
#